data_AF-A0AAJ6BLV5-F1
#
_entry.id   AF-A0AAJ6BLV5-F1
#
_cell.length_a   1.000
_cell.length_b   1.000
_cell.length_c   1.000
_cell.angle_alpha   90.00
_cell.angle_beta   90.00
_cell.angle_gamma   90.00
#
_symmetry.space_group_name_H-M   'P 1'
#
loop_
_entity.id
_entity.type
_entity.pdbx_description
1 polymer ?
#
loop_
_entity_poly.entity_id
_entity_poly.type
_entity_poly.pdbx_seq_one_letter_code
_entity_poly.pdbx_strand_id
1 'polypeptide(L)'
;MKINLRRIISDHVRTLRHDGRGKISVLDIVLFYGLPIVSGVLTFKFICLEPDVYNAGLSFYGIFIGLLINVQVAMFSIFQRKWTPLEDNLAEEARLESVQRRNVLLKEANANISYLIVICCFAATISIILLVQRAQCGWGPALCAVLTSHFLLTLMMIVKRLHALFAREYEER
;
A
#
# COMPACT_ATOMS: atom_id res chain seq x y z
N MET A 1 -5.97 21.41 -10.08
CA MET A 1 -5.02 20.30 -9.81
C MET A 1 -5.26 19.22 -10.88
N LYS A 2 -4.24 18.83 -11.68
CA LYS A 2 -4.40 17.73 -12.66
C LYS A 2 -4.29 16.38 -11.93
N ILE A 3 -5.06 15.37 -12.33
CA ILE A 3 -5.00 14.01 -11.78
C ILE A 3 -3.66 13.38 -12.19
N ASN A 4 -2.62 13.58 -11.37
CA ASN A 4 -1.26 13.07 -11.63
C ASN A 4 -0.95 11.87 -10.72
N LEU A 5 -1.54 10.71 -11.04
CA LEU A 5 -1.31 9.44 -10.32
C LEU A 5 0.14 8.94 -10.46
N ARG A 6 0.87 9.39 -11.49
CA ARG A 6 2.28 9.01 -11.73
C ARG A 6 3.16 9.29 -10.52
N ARG A 7 2.89 10.36 -9.77
CA ARG A 7 3.66 10.69 -8.56
C ARG A 7 3.44 9.66 -7.45
N ILE A 8 2.18 9.26 -7.23
CA ILE A 8 1.83 8.24 -6.23
C ILE A 8 2.51 6.90 -6.55
N ILE A 9 2.44 6.47 -7.82
CA ILE A 9 3.07 5.22 -8.26
C ILE A 9 4.60 5.30 -8.11
N SER A 10 5.20 6.41 -8.55
CA SER A 10 6.65 6.62 -8.42
C SER A 10 7.08 6.64 -6.95
N ASP A 11 6.30 7.25 -6.06
CA ASP A 11 6.62 7.33 -4.65
C ASP A 11 6.50 5.96 -3.98
N HIS A 12 5.48 5.16 -4.31
CA HIS A 12 5.36 3.76 -3.86
C HIS A 12 6.56 2.90 -4.29
N VAL A 13 6.92 2.94 -5.59
CA VAL A 13 8.06 2.18 -6.13
C VAL A 13 9.37 2.61 -5.49
N ARG A 14 9.52 3.90 -5.13
CA ARG A 14 10.69 4.37 -4.38
C ARG A 14 10.75 3.77 -2.98
N THR A 15 9.62 3.49 -2.33
CA THR A 15 9.64 2.86 -1.01
C THR A 15 10.18 1.43 -1.08
N LEU A 16 9.89 0.67 -2.15
CA LEU A 16 10.44 -0.69 -2.37
C LEU A 16 11.99 -0.72 -2.42
N ARG A 17 12.65 0.42 -2.64
CA ARG A 17 14.11 0.53 -2.74
C ARG A 17 14.81 0.75 -1.38
N HIS A 18 14.10 1.18 -0.35
CA HIS A 18 14.66 1.53 0.96
C HIS A 18 14.32 0.45 2.01
N ASP A 19 15.20 -0.55 2.16
CA ASP A 19 15.18 -1.50 3.30
C ASP A 19 16.53 -1.49 4.04
N GLY A 20 17.10 -0.29 4.25
CA GLY A 20 18.33 -0.08 5.02
C GLY A 20 19.65 -0.54 4.36
N ARG A 21 19.60 -1.37 3.29
CA ARG A 21 20.78 -1.91 2.60
C ARG A 21 21.20 -1.17 1.32
N GLY A 22 20.51 -0.09 0.94
CA GLY A 22 20.85 0.76 -0.21
C GLY A 22 20.76 0.10 -1.60
N LYS A 23 20.42 -1.20 -1.68
CA LYS A 23 20.33 -1.97 -2.92
C LYS A 23 18.88 -2.37 -3.18
N ILE A 24 18.45 -2.24 -4.44
CA ILE A 24 17.20 -2.81 -4.93
C ILE A 24 17.35 -4.33 -4.79
N SER A 25 16.61 -4.95 -3.89
CA SER A 25 16.43 -6.38 -3.93
C SER A 25 15.54 -6.66 -5.14
N VAL A 26 16.15 -7.01 -6.28
CA VAL A 26 15.42 -7.39 -7.49
C VAL A 26 14.47 -8.55 -7.18
N LEU A 27 14.85 -9.42 -6.23
CA LEU A 27 14.00 -10.47 -5.68
C LEU A 27 12.69 -9.91 -5.10
N ASP A 28 12.74 -8.81 -4.35
CA ASP A 28 11.54 -8.24 -3.71
C ASP A 28 10.59 -7.66 -4.75
N ILE A 29 11.13 -7.00 -5.79
CA ILE A 29 10.32 -6.51 -6.92
C ILE A 29 9.70 -7.67 -7.69
N VAL A 30 10.49 -8.70 -8.00
CA VAL A 30 10.01 -9.88 -8.71
C VAL A 30 8.97 -10.62 -7.88
N LEU A 31 9.11 -10.70 -6.56
CA LEU A 31 8.12 -11.33 -5.70
C LEU A 31 6.84 -10.48 -5.62
N PHE A 32 6.98 -9.16 -5.54
CA PHE A 32 5.85 -8.24 -5.42
C PHE A 32 4.98 -8.18 -6.68
N TYR A 33 5.58 -8.23 -7.86
CA TYR A 33 4.85 -8.20 -9.14
C TYR A 33 4.66 -9.60 -9.76
N GLY A 34 5.60 -10.51 -9.55
CA GLY A 34 5.54 -11.87 -10.10
C GLY A 34 4.51 -12.74 -9.39
N LEU A 35 4.38 -12.66 -8.06
CA LEU A 35 3.40 -13.48 -7.33
C LEU A 35 1.96 -13.15 -7.75
N PRO A 36 1.53 -11.88 -7.88
CA PRO A 36 0.23 -11.54 -8.46
C PRO A 36 0.03 -12.03 -9.90
N ILE A 37 1.07 -11.99 -10.74
CA ILE A 37 0.98 -12.50 -12.12
C ILE A 37 0.78 -14.00 -12.12
N VAL A 38 1.54 -14.74 -11.31
CA VAL A 38 1.41 -16.19 -11.18
C VAL A 38 0.01 -16.57 -10.70
N SER A 39 -0.55 -15.85 -9.71
CA SER A 39 -1.92 -16.11 -9.26
C SER A 39 -2.93 -15.89 -10.38
N GLY A 40 -2.78 -14.83 -11.19
CA GLY A 40 -3.61 -14.61 -12.38
C GLY A 40 -3.52 -15.71 -13.44
N VAL A 41 -2.30 -16.19 -13.74
CA VAL A 41 -2.10 -17.27 -14.72
C VAL A 41 -2.74 -18.58 -14.25
N LEU A 42 -2.65 -18.88 -12.96
CA LEU A 42 -3.29 -20.05 -12.37
C LEU A 42 -4.82 -19.92 -12.46
N THR A 43 -5.40 -18.79 -12.08
CA THR A 43 -6.86 -18.66 -12.10
C THR A 43 -7.44 -18.58 -13.51
N PHE A 44 -6.69 -18.11 -14.51
CA PHE A 44 -7.14 -18.02 -15.91
C PHE A 44 -7.63 -19.36 -16.48
N LYS A 45 -6.95 -20.46 -16.18
CA LYS A 45 -7.26 -21.78 -16.74
C LYS A 45 -8.15 -22.64 -15.83
N PHE A 46 -8.08 -22.43 -14.52
CA PHE A 46 -8.63 -23.37 -13.55
C PHE A 46 -9.85 -22.86 -12.79
N ILE A 47 -10.16 -21.56 -12.85
CA ILE A 47 -11.21 -20.96 -12.02
C ILE A 47 -12.22 -20.19 -12.87
N CYS A 48 -13.50 -20.46 -12.61
CA CYS A 48 -14.59 -19.59 -13.01
C CYS A 48 -15.18 -18.96 -11.75
N LEU A 49 -15.39 -17.64 -11.77
CA LEU A 49 -15.99 -16.91 -10.68
C LEU A 49 -17.47 -16.65 -10.96
N GLU A 50 -18.27 -16.89 -9.93
CA GLU A 50 -19.67 -16.51 -9.92
C GLU A 50 -19.81 -14.99 -9.79
N PRO A 51 -20.85 -14.36 -10.38
CA PRO A 51 -21.03 -12.90 -10.31
C PRO A 51 -21.03 -12.33 -8.89
N ASP A 52 -21.48 -13.13 -7.92
CA ASP A 52 -21.50 -12.76 -6.50
C ASP A 52 -20.09 -12.50 -5.94
N VAL A 53 -19.05 -13.14 -6.50
CA VAL A 53 -17.66 -12.89 -6.10
C VAL A 53 -17.21 -11.49 -6.54
N TYR A 54 -17.64 -11.03 -7.73
CA TYR A 54 -17.34 -9.67 -8.18
C TYR A 54 -18.09 -8.63 -7.33
N ASN A 55 -19.31 -8.94 -6.93
CA ASN A 55 -20.08 -8.09 -6.01
C ASN A 55 -19.43 -8.02 -4.63
N ALA A 56 -18.99 -9.16 -4.08
CA ALA A 56 -18.23 -9.22 -2.83
C ALA A 56 -16.91 -8.42 -2.93
N GLY A 57 -16.19 -8.54 -4.05
CA GLY A 57 -15.00 -7.75 -4.33
C GLY A 57 -15.27 -6.25 -4.34
N LEU A 58 -16.35 -5.82 -5.00
CA LEU A 58 -16.77 -4.42 -5.02
C LEU A 58 -17.03 -3.88 -3.60
N SER A 59 -17.80 -4.60 -2.78
CA SER A 59 -18.04 -4.22 -1.38
C SER A 59 -16.75 -4.18 -0.56
N PHE A 60 -15.89 -5.19 -0.71
CA PHE A 60 -14.61 -5.29 -0.02
C PHE A 60 -13.71 -4.09 -0.32
N TYR A 61 -13.47 -3.80 -1.61
CA TYR A 61 -12.64 -2.67 -2.01
C TYR A 61 -13.26 -1.33 -1.61
N GLY A 62 -14.59 -1.19 -1.67
CA GLY A 62 -15.30 0.00 -1.19
C GLY A 62 -15.06 0.30 0.29
N ILE A 63 -15.17 -0.71 1.15
CA ILE A 63 -14.87 -0.59 2.59
C ILE A 63 -13.41 -0.19 2.79
N PHE A 64 -12.47 -0.85 2.10
CA PHE A 64 -11.05 -0.54 2.23
C PHE A 64 -10.70 0.88 1.77
N ILE A 65 -11.34 1.41 0.73
CA ILE A 65 -11.15 2.81 0.33
C ILE A 65 -11.49 3.75 1.49
N GLY A 66 -12.66 3.58 2.12
CA GLY A 66 -13.07 4.39 3.25
C GLY A 66 -12.12 4.27 4.44
N LEU A 67 -11.72 3.05 4.79
CA LEU A 67 -10.79 2.80 5.89
C LEU A 67 -9.41 3.43 5.62
N LEU A 68 -8.85 3.23 4.43
CA LEU A 68 -7.53 3.74 4.07
C LEU A 68 -7.50 5.27 4.00
N ILE A 69 -8.58 5.92 3.55
CA ILE A 69 -8.71 7.38 3.59
C ILE A 69 -8.70 7.87 5.05
N ASN A 70 -9.45 7.22 5.94
CA ASN A 70 -9.46 7.56 7.37
C ASN A 70 -8.07 7.42 8.00
N VAL A 71 -7.36 6.33 7.69
CA VAL A 71 -5.99 6.12 8.15
C VAL A 71 -5.04 7.18 7.57
N GLN A 72 -5.19 7.56 6.29
CA GLN A 72 -4.37 8.59 5.66
C GLN A 72 -4.56 9.96 6.32
N VAL A 73 -5.81 10.32 6.67
CA VAL A 73 -6.10 11.56 7.41
C VAL A 73 -5.52 11.51 8.83
N ALA A 74 -5.64 10.37 9.52
CA ALA A 74 -5.05 10.19 10.85
C ALA A 74 -3.51 10.34 10.81
N MET A 75 -2.86 9.75 9.80
CA MET A 75 -1.42 9.90 9.56
C MET A 75 -1.03 11.37 9.36
N PHE A 76 -1.83 12.13 8.61
CA PHE A 76 -1.59 13.56 8.43
C PHE A 76 -1.67 14.36 9.74
N SER A 77 -2.58 14.00 10.65
CA SER A 77 -2.63 14.61 11.99
C SER A 77 -1.34 14.36 12.79
N ILE A 78 -0.78 13.15 12.69
CA ILE A 78 0.50 12.80 13.35
C ILE A 78 1.65 13.65 12.79
N PHE A 79 1.67 13.91 11.47
CA PHE A 79 2.67 14.77 10.84
C PHE A 79 2.64 16.23 11.31
N GLN A 80 1.47 16.75 11.70
CA GLN A 80 1.33 18.14 12.11
C GLN A 80 1.76 18.41 13.55
N ARG A 81 2.05 17.37 14.34
CA ARG A 81 2.44 17.53 15.74
C ARG A 81 3.79 18.26 15.83
N LYS A 82 3.75 19.55 16.18
CA LYS A 82 4.92 20.42 16.31
C LYS A 82 5.83 19.94 17.43
N TRP A 83 7.14 20.02 17.18
CA TRP A 83 8.17 19.73 18.17
C TRP A 83 8.49 20.99 18.97
N THR A 84 8.62 20.82 20.28
CA THR A 84 9.19 21.84 21.18
C THR A 84 10.71 21.68 21.22
N PRO A 85 11.49 22.75 20.96
CA PRO A 85 12.95 22.69 21.08
C PRO A 85 13.37 22.42 22.53
N LEU A 86 14.48 21.70 22.72
CA LEU A 86 15.16 21.58 24.01
C LEU A 86 16.33 22.55 24.06
N GLU A 87 16.76 22.94 25.26
CA GLU A 87 17.88 23.88 25.47
C GLU A 87 19.28 23.23 25.33
N ASP A 88 19.37 21.90 25.20
CA ASP A 88 20.66 21.16 25.22
C ASP A 88 21.06 20.63 23.84
N ASN A 89 22.15 21.18 23.27
CA ASN A 89 22.59 20.98 21.89
C ASN A 89 22.94 19.52 21.54
N LEU A 90 23.51 18.74 22.47
CA LEU A 90 23.90 17.34 22.21
C LEU A 90 22.70 16.39 22.21
N ALA A 91 21.73 16.64 23.11
CA ALA A 91 20.47 15.92 23.12
C ALA A 91 19.59 16.29 21.92
N GLU A 92 19.76 17.51 21.39
CA GLU A 92 19.05 18.00 20.22
C GLU A 92 19.47 17.25 18.94
N GLU A 93 20.77 17.02 18.70
CA GLU A 93 21.24 16.31 17.49
C GLU A 93 20.75 14.86 17.40
N ALA A 94 20.90 14.08 18.48
CA ALA A 94 20.44 12.70 18.52
C ALA A 94 18.91 12.59 18.34
N ARG A 95 18.17 13.55 18.88
CA ARG A 95 16.71 13.64 18.76
C ARG A 95 16.26 14.12 17.38
N LEU A 96 17.00 15.04 16.75
CA LEU A 96 16.76 15.44 15.36
C LEU A 96 16.91 14.24 14.42
N GLU A 97 17.90 13.38 14.65
CA GLU A 97 18.10 12.17 13.84
C GLU A 97 16.95 11.15 14.01
N SER A 98 16.46 10.95 15.25
CA SER A 98 15.30 10.06 15.47
C SER A 98 14.02 10.60 14.83
N VAL A 99 13.77 11.91 14.94
CA VAL A 99 12.64 12.59 14.30
C VAL A 99 12.70 12.49 12.78
N GLN A 100 13.87 12.69 12.18
CA GLN A 100 14.05 12.55 10.73
C GLN A 100 13.75 11.11 10.28
N ARG A 101 14.30 10.11 10.98
CA ARG A 101 14.03 8.69 10.68
C ARG A 101 12.53 8.35 10.82
N ARG A 102 11.86 8.87 11.85
CA ARG A 102 10.40 8.72 12.03
C ARG A 102 9.62 9.30 10.87
N ASN A 103 9.96 10.54 10.46
CA ASN A 103 9.29 11.22 9.37
C ASN A 103 9.48 10.50 8.02
N VAL A 104 10.62 9.86 7.80
CA VAL A 104 10.85 9.02 6.62
C VAL A 104 9.89 7.82 6.62
N LEU A 105 9.83 7.05 7.71
CA LEU A 105 8.93 5.89 7.80
C LEU A 105 7.46 6.27 7.65
N LEU A 106 7.03 7.36 8.29
CA LEU A 106 5.68 7.91 8.14
C LEU A 106 5.39 8.30 6.67
N LYS A 107 6.36 8.92 5.99
CA LYS A 107 6.20 9.36 4.60
C LYS A 107 6.09 8.18 3.64
N GLU A 108 6.89 7.15 3.86
CA GLU A 108 6.84 5.92 3.08
C GLU A 108 5.54 5.14 3.32
N ALA A 109 5.09 5.02 4.58
CA ALA A 109 3.81 4.42 4.90
C ALA A 109 2.66 5.19 4.22
N ASN A 110 2.68 6.52 4.29
CA ASN A 110 1.69 7.36 3.62
C ASN A 110 1.69 7.18 2.09
N ALA A 111 2.86 7.11 1.45
CA ALA A 111 2.96 6.85 0.02
C ALA A 111 2.34 5.49 -0.36
N ASN A 112 2.58 4.45 0.45
CA ASN A 112 2.02 3.12 0.22
C ASN A 112 0.52 3.06 0.46
N ILE A 113 0.01 3.75 1.49
CA ILE A 113 -1.44 3.89 1.74
C ILE A 113 -2.11 4.61 0.57
N SER A 114 -1.56 5.73 0.10
CA SER A 114 -2.09 6.45 -1.06
C SER A 114 -2.10 5.59 -2.33
N TYR A 115 -1.05 4.80 -2.55
CA TYR A 115 -1.01 3.85 -3.65
C TYR A 115 -2.07 2.76 -3.52
N LEU A 116 -2.25 2.20 -2.32
CA LEU A 116 -3.24 1.16 -2.07
C LEU A 116 -4.68 1.67 -2.29
N ILE A 117 -4.97 2.91 -1.90
CA ILE A 117 -6.27 3.55 -2.21
C ILE A 117 -6.52 3.57 -3.71
N VAL A 118 -5.51 3.96 -4.50
CA VAL A 118 -5.61 3.97 -5.98
C VAL A 118 -5.87 2.56 -6.51
N ILE A 119 -5.17 1.55 -6.00
CA ILE A 119 -5.39 0.14 -6.37
C ILE A 119 -6.81 -0.31 -6.03
N CYS A 120 -7.33 0.03 -4.85
CA CYS A 120 -8.71 -0.28 -4.48
C CYS A 120 -9.73 0.38 -5.42
N CYS A 121 -9.52 1.65 -5.80
CA CYS A 121 -10.37 2.33 -6.78
C CYS A 121 -10.36 1.60 -8.13
N PHE A 122 -9.19 1.23 -8.64
CA PHE A 122 -9.07 0.45 -9.88
C PHE A 122 -9.74 -0.92 -9.75
N ALA A 123 -9.52 -1.63 -8.64
CA ALA A 123 -10.08 -2.96 -8.42
C ALA A 123 -11.61 -2.93 -8.27
N ALA A 124 -12.15 -1.91 -7.62
CA ALA A 124 -13.60 -1.67 -7.56
C ALA A 124 -14.18 -1.38 -8.95
N THR A 125 -13.56 -0.48 -9.73
CA THR A 125 -13.99 -0.19 -11.10
C THR A 125 -13.93 -1.43 -12.00
N ILE A 126 -12.87 -2.21 -11.91
CA ILE A 126 -12.72 -3.46 -12.67
C ILE A 126 -13.79 -4.47 -12.25
N SER A 127 -14.07 -4.61 -10.95
CA SER A 127 -15.12 -5.52 -10.45
C SER A 127 -16.50 -5.14 -11.02
N ILE A 128 -16.81 -3.85 -11.13
CA ILE A 128 -18.05 -3.37 -11.79
C ILE A 128 -18.07 -3.77 -13.27
N ILE A 129 -16.98 -3.56 -14.01
CA ILE A 129 -16.89 -3.90 -15.43
C ILE A 129 -17.08 -5.42 -15.63
N LEU A 130 -16.43 -6.25 -14.81
CA LEU A 130 -16.54 -7.70 -14.86
C LEU A 130 -17.95 -8.20 -14.53
N LEU A 131 -18.62 -7.55 -13.59
CA LEU A 131 -20.01 -7.83 -13.24
C LEU A 131 -20.96 -7.52 -14.41
N VAL A 132 -20.78 -6.36 -15.05
CA VAL A 132 -21.60 -5.94 -16.20
C VAL A 132 -21.37 -6.86 -17.41
N GLN A 133 -20.11 -7.21 -17.68
CA GLN A 133 -19.76 -8.09 -18.80
C GLN A 133 -20.04 -9.57 -18.52
N ARG A 134 -20.40 -9.94 -17.28
CA ARG A 134 -20.59 -11.33 -16.84
C ARG A 134 -19.40 -12.22 -17.20
N ALA A 135 -18.19 -11.70 -17.03
CA ALA A 135 -16.96 -12.41 -17.38
C ALA A 135 -16.66 -13.51 -16.34
N GLN A 136 -17.32 -14.65 -16.45
CA GLN A 136 -17.25 -15.71 -15.44
C GLN A 136 -15.98 -16.55 -15.52
N CYS A 137 -15.39 -16.74 -16.70
CA CYS A 137 -14.20 -17.59 -16.89
C CYS A 137 -13.11 -16.85 -17.68
N GLY A 138 -11.86 -17.34 -17.56
CA GLY A 138 -10.72 -16.81 -18.32
C GLY A 138 -10.14 -15.52 -17.73
N TRP A 139 -10.19 -14.43 -18.49
CA TRP A 139 -9.47 -13.20 -18.15
C TRP A 139 -10.07 -12.44 -16.95
N GLY A 140 -11.38 -12.55 -16.70
CA GLY A 140 -12.04 -11.88 -15.58
C GLY A 140 -11.54 -12.37 -14.21
N PRO A 141 -11.65 -13.68 -13.93
CA PRO A 141 -11.07 -14.29 -12.72
C PRO A 141 -9.57 -14.07 -12.57
N ALA A 142 -8.83 -14.12 -13.68
CA ALA A 142 -7.40 -13.83 -13.72
C ALA A 142 -7.09 -12.42 -13.20
N LEU A 143 -7.78 -11.42 -13.74
CA LEU A 143 -7.56 -10.03 -13.37
C LEU A 143 -7.95 -9.76 -11.91
N CYS A 144 -9.07 -10.32 -11.44
CA CYS A 144 -9.45 -10.25 -10.03
C CYS A 144 -8.39 -10.88 -9.11
N ALA A 145 -7.87 -12.06 -9.45
CA ALA A 145 -6.83 -12.71 -8.65
C ALA A 145 -5.54 -11.89 -8.58
N VAL A 146 -5.09 -11.32 -9.70
CA VAL A 146 -3.92 -10.42 -9.77
C VAL A 146 -4.12 -9.22 -8.84
N LEU A 147 -5.25 -8.53 -8.96
CA LEU A 147 -5.54 -7.32 -8.19
C LEU A 147 -5.65 -7.61 -6.69
N THR A 148 -6.34 -8.68 -6.30
CA THR A 148 -6.46 -9.09 -4.91
C THR A 148 -5.11 -9.47 -4.32
N SER A 149 -4.29 -10.22 -5.07
CA SER A 149 -2.95 -10.61 -4.63
C SER A 149 -2.04 -9.38 -4.46
N HIS A 150 -2.06 -8.47 -5.42
CA HIS A 150 -1.29 -7.23 -5.39
C HIS A 150 -1.73 -6.32 -4.24
N PHE A 151 -3.05 -6.23 -4.00
CA PHE A 151 -3.62 -5.54 -2.85
C PHE A 151 -3.09 -6.12 -1.53
N LEU A 152 -3.14 -7.45 -1.36
CA LEU A 152 -2.68 -8.13 -0.14
C LEU A 152 -1.19 -7.88 0.13
N LEU A 153 -0.34 -8.00 -0.90
CA LEU A 153 1.09 -7.73 -0.76
C LEU A 153 1.37 -6.28 -0.38
N THR A 154 0.66 -5.34 -0.99
CA THR A 154 0.79 -3.92 -0.66
C THR A 154 0.32 -3.63 0.77
N LEU A 155 -0.77 -4.27 1.22
CA LEU A 155 -1.25 -4.16 2.58
C LEU A 155 -0.22 -4.68 3.59
N MET A 156 0.36 -5.86 3.33
CA MET A 156 1.43 -6.43 4.17
C MET A 156 2.65 -5.51 4.25
N MET A 157 2.99 -4.83 3.15
CA MET A 157 4.08 -3.85 3.12
C MET A 157 3.79 -2.62 4.00
N ILE A 158 2.53 -2.13 4.02
CA ILE A 158 2.10 -1.06 4.91
C ILE A 158 2.22 -1.52 6.37
N VAL A 159 1.72 -2.73 6.68
CA VAL A 159 1.79 -3.30 8.04
C VAL A 159 3.24 -3.43 8.51
N LYS A 160 4.16 -3.97 7.69
CA LYS A 160 5.60 -4.05 8.01
C LYS A 160 6.18 -2.68 8.38
N ARG A 161 5.85 -1.63 7.62
CA ARG A 161 6.36 -0.26 7.87
C ARG A 161 5.78 0.38 9.12
N LEU A 162 4.48 0.23 9.34
CA LEU A 162 3.84 0.72 10.56
C LEU A 162 4.38 -0.02 11.80
N HIS A 163 4.60 -1.32 11.70
CA HIS A 163 5.21 -2.09 12.80
C HIS A 163 6.63 -1.61 13.11
N ALA A 164 7.47 -1.40 12.08
CA ALA A 164 8.82 -0.86 12.26
C ALA A 164 8.82 0.56 12.86
N LEU A 165 7.83 1.38 12.51
CA LEU A 165 7.61 2.70 13.10
C LEU A 165 7.23 2.60 14.59
N PHE A 166 6.28 1.74 14.94
CA PHE A 166 5.83 1.57 16.33
C PHE A 166 6.89 0.93 17.22
N ALA A 167 7.62 -0.08 16.72
CA ALA A 167 8.71 -0.71 17.46
C ALA A 167 9.74 0.32 17.93
N ARG A 168 10.08 1.30 17.09
CA ARG A 168 11.00 2.39 17.46
C ARG A 168 10.43 3.34 18.50
N GLU A 169 9.16 3.71 18.38
CA GLU A 169 8.52 4.59 19.38
C GLU A 169 8.43 3.91 20.76
N TYR A 170 8.38 2.57 20.81
CA TYR A 170 8.48 1.81 22.06
C TYR A 170 9.90 1.73 22.61
N GLU A 171 10.93 1.69 21.76
CA GLU A 171 12.34 1.68 22.19
C GLU A 171 12.82 3.05 22.71
N GLU A 172 12.19 4.15 22.29
CA GLU A 172 12.53 5.52 22.72
C GLU A 172 11.83 5.96 24.04
N ARG A 173 10.99 5.11 24.64
CA ARG A 173 10.33 5.35 25.94
C ARG A 173 10.93 4.51 27.06
#